data_AF-A0A9E5IA02-F1
#
_entry.id   AF-A0A9E5IA02-F1
#
_cell.length_a   1.000
_cell.length_b   1.000
_cell.length_c   1.000
_cell.angle_alpha   90.00
_cell.angle_beta   90.00
_cell.angle_gamma   90.00
#
_symmetry.space_group_name_H-M   'P 1'
#
loop_
_entity.id
_entity.type
_entity.pdbx_description
1 polymer ?
#
loop_
_entity_poly.entity_id
_entity_poly.type
_entity_poly.pdbx_seq_one_letter_code
_entity_poly.pdbx_strand_id
1 'polypeptide(L)' 'SFDDLDAPIERVTGLDTPQPYAKVLEQAVMPSEERVIEAVEKTLA' A
#
# COMPACT_ATOMS: atom_id res chain seq x y z
N SER A 1 -9.49 -13.07 17.35
CA SER A 1 -8.83 -14.28 16.82
C SER A 1 -8.60 -14.08 15.33
N PHE A 2 -7.84 -14.96 14.67
CA PHE A 2 -7.83 -15.01 13.20
C PHE A 2 -9.24 -15.28 12.64
N ASP A 3 -10.10 -15.92 13.45
CA ASP A 3 -11.50 -16.21 13.14
C ASP A 3 -12.41 -14.98 13.00
N ASP A 4 -11.96 -13.80 13.46
CA ASP A 4 -12.75 -12.55 13.39
C ASP A 4 -12.46 -11.72 12.11
N LEU A 5 -11.60 -12.21 11.22
CA LEU A 5 -11.24 -11.50 9.99
C LEU A 5 -12.23 -11.86 8.86
N ASP A 6 -13.08 -10.89 8.49
CA ASP A 6 -14.01 -11.02 7.37
C ASP A 6 -13.32 -10.88 5.99
N ALA A 7 -12.09 -10.38 5.96
CA ALA A 7 -11.30 -10.13 4.76
C ALA A 7 -9.81 -10.36 5.00
N PRO A 8 -9.01 -10.64 3.95
CA PRO A 8 -7.56 -10.79 4.08
C PRO A 8 -6.89 -9.49 4.51
N ILE A 9 -5.78 -9.61 5.26
CA ILE A 9 -4.95 -8.46 5.63
C ILE A 9 -4.09 -8.07 4.44
N GLU A 10 -4.28 -6.84 3.94
CA GLU A 10 -3.46 -6.25 2.89
C GLU A 10 -2.29 -5.43 3.45
N ARG A 11 -1.23 -5.25 2.65
CA ARG A 11 -0.06 -4.44 3.01
C ARG A 11 0.20 -3.37 1.96
N VAL A 12 0.27 -2.12 2.40
CA VAL A 12 0.67 -0.98 1.57
C VAL A 12 2.07 -0.56 1.97
N THR A 13 3.04 -0.76 1.07
CA THR A 13 4.45 -0.47 1.31
C THR A 13 5.05 0.28 0.13
N GLY A 14 6.28 0.77 0.31
CA GLY A 14 7.07 1.22 -0.82
C GLY A 14 7.35 0.09 -1.82
N LEU A 15 7.74 0.48 -3.04
CA LEU A 15 8.14 -0.46 -4.08
C LEU A 15 9.44 -1.18 -3.70
N ASP A 16 9.60 -2.42 -4.17
CA ASP A 16 10.79 -3.24 -3.92
C ASP A 16 11.96 -2.80 -4.83
N THR A 17 12.45 -1.60 -4.56
CA THR A 17 13.53 -0.94 -5.31
C THR A 17 14.38 -0.10 -4.37
N PRO A 18 15.67 0.13 -4.67
CA PRO A 18 16.49 1.10 -3.94
C PRO A 18 15.84 2.49 -3.97
N GLN A 19 15.94 3.25 -2.87
CA GLN A 19 15.39 4.60 -2.79
C GLN A 19 16.06 5.54 -3.81
N PRO A 20 15.33 6.09 -4.80
CA PRO A 20 15.86 7.07 -5.74
C PRO A 20 16.05 8.46 -5.09
N TYR A 21 16.99 9.23 -5.64
CA TYR A 21 17.22 10.63 -5.24
C TYR A 21 16.22 11.61 -5.88
N ALA A 22 15.79 11.33 -7.11
CA ALA A 22 14.91 12.24 -7.84
C ALA A 22 13.52 12.27 -7.17
N LYS A 23 13.06 13.47 -6.77
CA LYS A 23 11.79 13.67 -6.04
C LYS A 23 10.58 12.98 -6.68
N VAL A 24 10.47 13.05 -8.00
CA VAL A 24 9.35 12.42 -8.73
C VAL A 24 9.37 10.89 -8.58
N LEU A 25 10.55 10.29 -8.57
CA LEU A 25 10.71 8.84 -8.39
C LEU A 25 10.56 8.45 -6.92
N GLU A 26 11.03 9.27 -5.99
CA GLU A 26 10.83 9.07 -4.55
C GLU A 26 9.33 9.01 -4.21
N GLN A 27 8.55 9.98 -4.70
CA GLN A 27 7.10 9.98 -4.55
C GLN A 27 6.43 8.74 -5.19
N ALA A 28 6.95 8.25 -6.30
CA ALA A 28 6.41 7.08 -6.98
C ALA A 28 6.71 5.76 -6.22
N VAL A 29 7.85 5.66 -5.54
CA VAL A 29 8.20 4.45 -4.79
C VAL A 29 7.59 4.43 -3.39
N MET A 30 7.26 5.59 -2.82
CA MET A 30 6.68 5.67 -1.48
C MET A 30 5.19 5.29 -1.48
N PRO A 31 4.66 4.78 -0.35
CA PRO A 31 3.23 4.62 -0.19
C PRO A 31 2.54 6.00 -0.19
N SER A 32 1.35 6.08 -0.80
CA SER A 32 0.56 7.31 -0.89
C SER A 32 -0.86 7.09 -0.36
N GLU A 33 -1.56 8.19 -0.08
CA GLU A 33 -2.95 8.17 0.39
C GLU A 33 -3.86 7.42 -0.60
N GLU A 34 -3.68 7.67 -1.89
CA GLU A 34 -4.46 7.04 -2.96
C GLU A 34 -4.29 5.51 -2.95
N ARG A 35 -3.06 5.03 -2.74
CA ARG A 35 -2.77 3.59 -2.66
C ARG A 35 -3.35 2.95 -1.40
N VAL A 36 -3.48 3.71 -0.31
CA VAL A 36 -4.15 3.24 0.91
C VAL A 36 -5.65 3.10 0.65
N ILE A 37 -6.27 4.10 0.03
CA ILE A 37 -7.70 4.07 -0.31
C ILE A 37 -7.99 2.88 -1.25
N GLU A 38 -7.19 2.68 -2.29
CA GLU A 38 -7.33 1.54 -3.21
C GLU A 38 -7.24 0.20 -2.48
N ALA A 39 -6.30 0.04 -1.53
CA ALA A 39 -6.19 -1.18 -0.74
C ALA A 39 -7.39 -1.39 0.18
N VAL A 40 -7.95 -0.32 0.78
CA VAL A 40 -9.17 -0.40 1.58
C VAL A 40 -10.37 -0.81 0.72
N GLU A 41 -10.55 -0.16 -0.44
CA GLU A 41 -11.61 -0.50 -1.38
C GLU A 41 -11.51 -1.95 -1.85
N LYS A 42 -10.30 -2.43 -2.18
CA LYS A 42 -10.04 -3.83 -2.53
C LYS A 42 -10.35 -4.80 -1.39
N THR A 43 -10.09 -4.40 -0.14
CA THR A 43 -10.34 -5.26 1.05
C THR A 43 -11.85 -5.36 1.36
N LEU A 44 -12.64 -4.34 1.00
CA LEU A 44 -14.07 -4.26 1.27
C LEU A 44 -14.96 -4.71 0.08
N ALA A 45 -14.37 -4.97 -1.08
CA ALA A 45 -15.05 -5.44 -2.30
C ALA A 45 -15.32 -6.95 -2.27
#